data_AF-A0A651GQ89-F1
#
_entry.id   AF-A0A651GQ89-F1
#
_cell.length_a   1.000
_cell.length_b   1.000
_cell.length_c   1.000
_cell.angle_alpha   90.00
_cell.angle_beta   90.00
_cell.angle_gamma   90.00
#
_symmetry.space_group_name_H-M   'P 1'
#
loop_
_entity.id
_entity.type
_entity.pdbx_description
1 polymer ?
#
loop_
_entity_poly.entity_id
_entity_poly.type
_entity_poly.pdbx_seq_one_letter_code
_entity_poly.pdbx_strand_id
1 'polypeptide(L)'
;MIFRLIHFIALISFQIVLSCELRAQEFVPACIGFYNVENLFDTIDTPGVRDSEYTPDSPKKWNTERYYDKLEKLARVIGEMGADIHPDGLAVVGLAEVENRDVVEDLANTGILKERGYDVVHYDSPDKRGVDVALIYQPKYFEVLNHKSYTLTIPDMPNFYTRDQLIVSGVLDKRDTVHVLVAHWPSRRGGEKRSRHLRVAAAELGRSIIDSLLTENPLARIMYMGDLNDDPVNISVRRGLRSERRKEDAVKGRLYNPMEDLYHKGIGTLAWRDTWNLFDQIILSEALVTGEGGAFRYFGARVFNKPYLRQADGPFAGYPFRTYVGDSFRGGYSDHFPVYIILVRELDEHSP
;
A
#
# COMPACT_ATOMS: atom_id res chain seq x y z
N MET A 1 35.47 -75.58 -25.76
CA MET A 1 34.57 -75.32 -24.61
C MET A 1 34.67 -73.85 -24.27
N ILE A 2 33.94 -73.04 -25.04
CA ILE A 2 33.78 -71.60 -24.88
C ILE A 2 32.30 -71.41 -24.55
N PHE A 3 31.97 -70.36 -23.79
CA PHE A 3 30.65 -70.01 -23.27
C PHE A 3 30.26 -70.67 -21.95
N ARG A 4 30.67 -70.02 -20.85
CA ARG A 4 29.79 -69.62 -19.73
C ARG A 4 30.63 -68.93 -18.64
N LEU A 5 31.20 -67.77 -18.99
CA LEU A 5 31.91 -66.87 -18.06
C LEU A 5 31.41 -65.41 -18.17
N ILE A 6 30.13 -65.19 -18.51
CA ILE A 6 29.60 -63.82 -18.69
C ILE A 6 28.16 -63.69 -18.16
N HIS A 7 27.87 -64.23 -16.97
CA HIS A 7 26.56 -63.99 -16.33
C HIS A 7 26.68 -63.55 -14.86
N PHE A 8 27.87 -63.12 -14.43
CA PHE A 8 28.10 -62.62 -13.06
C PHE A 8 28.68 -61.20 -13.01
N ILE A 9 28.45 -60.40 -14.07
CA ILE A 9 28.75 -58.95 -14.12
C ILE A 9 27.57 -58.20 -14.76
N ALA A 10 26.34 -58.65 -14.51
CA ALA A 10 25.12 -57.97 -14.98
C ALA A 10 24.12 -57.71 -13.84
N LEU A 11 24.59 -57.79 -12.59
CA LEU A 11 23.77 -57.58 -11.39
C LEU A 11 24.46 -56.70 -10.33
N ILE A 12 25.36 -55.81 -10.77
CA ILE A 12 25.79 -54.62 -10.00
C ILE A 12 25.63 -53.40 -10.92
N SER A 13 24.52 -53.35 -11.63
CA SER A 13 23.91 -52.13 -12.15
C SER A 13 22.61 -51.87 -11.35
N PHE A 14 22.69 -52.12 -10.03
CA PHE A 14 21.63 -51.75 -9.10
C PHE A 14 21.74 -50.24 -8.88
N GLN A 15 21.03 -49.52 -9.73
CA GLN A 15 20.33 -48.28 -9.38
C GLN A 15 21.09 -47.33 -8.45
N ILE A 16 22.03 -46.59 -9.01
CA ILE A 16 22.15 -45.17 -8.65
C ILE A 16 20.92 -44.49 -9.28
N VAL A 17 19.75 -44.69 -8.67
CA VAL A 17 18.69 -43.70 -8.77
C VAL A 17 19.26 -42.52 -7.99
N LEU A 18 19.88 -41.61 -8.74
CA LEU A 18 20.15 -40.27 -8.25
C LEU A 18 18.76 -39.69 -7.98
N SER A 19 18.26 -39.87 -6.75
CA SER A 19 17.11 -39.15 -6.24
C SER A 19 17.56 -37.70 -6.18
N CYS A 20 17.49 -37.02 -7.32
CA CYS A 20 17.40 -35.58 -7.35
C CYS A 20 16.04 -35.28 -6.73
N GLU A 21 15.99 -35.25 -5.41
CA GLU A 21 14.90 -34.62 -4.70
C GLU A 21 14.98 -33.15 -5.09
N LEU A 22 14.22 -32.78 -6.12
CA LEU A 22 13.87 -31.40 -6.38
C LEU A 22 13.05 -30.98 -5.16
N ARG A 23 13.71 -30.54 -4.08
CA ARG A 23 13.01 -29.90 -2.97
C ARG A 23 12.36 -28.66 -3.55
N ALA A 24 11.04 -28.62 -3.46
CA ALA A 24 10.30 -27.41 -3.78
C ALA A 24 10.83 -26.32 -2.86
N GLN A 25 11.37 -25.25 -3.44
CA GLN A 25 11.87 -24.13 -2.65
C GLN A 25 10.67 -23.45 -1.99
N GLU A 26 10.65 -23.48 -0.66
CA GLU A 26 9.59 -22.87 0.14
C GLU A 26 9.89 -21.38 0.33
N PHE A 27 8.83 -20.58 0.33
CA PHE A 27 8.90 -19.12 0.45
C PHE A 27 8.07 -18.64 1.64
N VAL A 28 8.60 -17.67 2.37
CA VAL A 28 7.87 -16.94 3.41
C VAL A 28 7.37 -15.62 2.82
N PRO A 29 6.05 -15.38 2.79
CA PRO A 29 5.49 -14.15 2.27
C PRO A 29 5.44 -13.04 3.31
N ALA A 30 5.57 -11.79 2.86
CA ALA A 30 5.20 -10.59 3.61
C ALA A 30 4.27 -9.73 2.75
N CYS A 31 3.10 -9.37 3.27
CA CYS A 31 2.14 -8.53 2.55
C CYS A 31 2.21 -7.09 3.06
N ILE A 32 2.26 -6.12 2.15
CA ILE A 32 2.30 -4.68 2.46
C ILE A 32 1.21 -3.98 1.66
N GLY A 33 0.37 -3.19 2.33
CA GLY A 33 -0.82 -2.59 1.71
C GLY A 33 -0.92 -1.08 1.84
N PHE A 34 -1.85 -0.52 1.09
CA PHE A 34 -2.29 0.87 1.19
C PHE A 34 -3.82 0.96 1.09
N TYR A 35 -4.43 1.85 1.87
CA TYR A 35 -5.87 2.11 1.82
C TYR A 35 -6.20 3.59 2.07
N ASN A 36 -6.84 4.26 1.09
CA ASN A 36 -7.61 5.48 1.37
C ASN A 36 -8.90 5.08 2.11
N VAL A 37 -9.04 5.51 3.36
CA VAL A 37 -10.13 5.08 4.25
C VAL A 37 -11.38 5.95 4.15
N GLU A 38 -11.45 6.90 3.20
CA GLU A 38 -12.56 7.83 2.99
C GLU A 38 -12.94 8.58 4.27
N ASN A 39 -12.17 9.64 4.56
CA ASN A 39 -12.34 10.57 5.68
C ASN A 39 -12.72 9.88 7.00
N LEU A 40 -11.79 9.15 7.61
CA LEU A 40 -11.91 8.65 8.97
C LEU A 40 -11.63 9.78 9.96
N PHE A 41 -12.72 10.42 10.40
CA PHE A 41 -12.75 11.49 11.41
C PHE A 41 -13.44 10.98 12.66
N ASP A 42 -13.06 11.51 13.82
CA ASP A 42 -13.80 11.39 15.06
C ASP A 42 -15.11 12.23 14.97
N THR A 43 -15.71 12.56 16.11
CA THR A 43 -17.03 13.23 16.15
C THR A 43 -16.97 14.63 16.78
N ILE A 44 -15.75 15.16 16.96
CA ILE A 44 -15.43 16.36 17.72
C ILE A 44 -14.91 17.42 16.75
N ASP A 45 -15.49 18.61 16.78
CA ASP A 45 -15.02 19.74 15.97
C ASP A 45 -13.69 20.28 16.54
N THR A 46 -12.61 20.22 15.76
CA THR A 46 -11.29 20.69 16.17
C THR A 46 -11.13 22.19 15.86
N PRO A 47 -10.85 23.04 16.86
CA PRO A 47 -10.72 24.48 16.64
C PRO A 47 -9.69 24.85 15.57
N GLY A 48 -10.14 25.52 14.50
CA GLY A 48 -9.28 26.00 13.41
C GLY A 48 -9.02 24.98 12.30
N VAL A 49 -9.55 23.77 12.43
CA VAL A 49 -9.60 22.74 11.38
C VAL A 49 -10.96 22.84 10.67
N ARG A 50 -11.06 22.31 9.44
CA ARG A 50 -12.31 22.31 8.65
C ARG A 50 -12.90 20.91 8.61
N ASP A 51 -13.24 20.41 9.79
CA ASP A 51 -13.73 19.07 10.10
C ASP A 51 -15.18 19.05 10.62
N SER A 52 -15.79 20.21 10.94
CA SER A 52 -17.21 20.35 11.35
C SER A 52 -18.27 19.56 10.57
N GLU A 53 -17.98 19.11 9.33
CA GLU A 53 -18.85 18.21 8.58
C GLU A 53 -18.96 16.80 9.18
N TYR A 54 -17.99 16.39 10.00
CA TYR A 54 -17.92 15.12 10.73
C TYR A 54 -18.30 15.29 12.20
N THR A 55 -19.47 15.92 12.44
CA THR A 55 -20.04 16.07 13.79
C THR A 55 -21.47 15.55 13.86
N PRO A 56 -21.99 15.24 15.07
CA PRO A 56 -23.36 14.73 15.23
C PRO A 56 -24.43 15.71 14.74
N ASP A 57 -24.16 17.00 14.85
CA ASP A 57 -25.08 18.08 14.47
C ASP A 57 -24.94 18.52 13.00
N SER A 58 -23.95 17.99 12.27
CA SER A 58 -23.77 18.31 10.86
C SER A 58 -24.90 17.75 9.98
N PRO A 59 -25.07 18.24 8.73
CA PRO A 59 -25.98 17.63 7.76
C PRO A 59 -25.72 16.14 7.53
N LYS A 60 -24.44 15.72 7.60
CA LYS A 60 -24.06 14.30 7.53
C LYS A 60 -24.55 13.52 8.73
N LYS A 61 -24.74 14.12 9.91
CA LYS A 61 -25.07 13.44 11.17
C LYS A 61 -24.04 12.37 11.54
N TRP A 62 -22.76 12.72 11.44
CA TRP A 62 -21.66 11.82 11.78
C TRP A 62 -21.59 11.69 13.31
N ASN A 63 -22.01 10.54 13.83
CA ASN A 63 -22.13 10.30 15.26
C ASN A 63 -21.30 9.09 15.68
N THR A 64 -21.25 8.83 16.99
CA THR A 64 -20.48 7.75 17.59
C THR A 64 -20.81 6.37 16.99
N GLU A 65 -22.08 6.09 16.70
CA GLU A 65 -22.50 4.83 16.08
C GLU A 65 -21.87 4.64 14.70
N ARG A 66 -21.91 5.68 13.85
CA ARG A 66 -21.33 5.64 12.49
C ARG A 66 -19.80 5.59 12.51
N TYR A 67 -19.19 6.28 13.46
CA TYR A 67 -17.76 6.24 13.67
C TYR A 67 -17.29 4.81 13.98
N TYR A 68 -17.88 4.15 14.99
CA TYR A 68 -17.51 2.78 15.33
C TYR A 68 -17.88 1.76 14.23
N ASP A 69 -19.01 1.94 13.55
CA ASP A 69 -19.37 1.12 12.38
C ASP A 69 -18.32 1.23 11.26
N LYS A 70 -17.82 2.45 11.01
CA LYS A 70 -16.72 2.69 10.05
C LYS A 70 -15.43 2.00 10.50
N LEU A 71 -15.05 2.11 11.77
CA LEU A 71 -13.85 1.44 12.31
C LEU A 71 -13.91 -0.08 12.12
N GLU A 72 -15.04 -0.72 12.50
CA GLU A 72 -15.22 -2.18 12.35
C GLU A 72 -15.14 -2.63 10.88
N LYS A 73 -15.74 -1.85 9.98
CA LYS A 73 -15.68 -2.10 8.53
C LYS A 73 -14.26 -2.01 8.00
N LEU A 74 -13.52 -0.95 8.35
CA LEU A 74 -12.14 -0.76 7.91
C LEU A 74 -11.23 -1.85 8.49
N ALA A 75 -11.37 -2.16 9.79
CA ALA A 75 -10.62 -3.22 10.46
C ALA A 75 -10.84 -4.58 9.82
N ARG A 76 -12.09 -4.90 9.44
CA ARG A 76 -12.40 -6.12 8.66
C ARG A 76 -11.67 -6.14 7.32
N VAL A 77 -11.70 -5.05 6.57
CA VAL A 77 -11.07 -4.99 5.24
C VAL A 77 -9.57 -5.20 5.34
N ILE A 78 -8.90 -4.44 6.21
CA ILE A 78 -7.46 -4.55 6.44
C ILE A 78 -7.12 -5.95 6.97
N GLY A 79 -7.96 -6.51 7.84
CA GLY A 79 -7.82 -7.84 8.40
C GLY A 79 -7.87 -8.97 7.37
N GLU A 80 -8.76 -8.86 6.38
CA GLU A 80 -8.92 -9.83 5.30
C GLU A 80 -7.85 -9.70 4.19
N MET A 81 -7.21 -8.53 4.05
CA MET A 81 -6.16 -8.32 3.05
C MET A 81 -4.93 -9.19 3.35
N GLY A 82 -4.52 -10.00 2.35
CA GLY A 82 -3.38 -10.90 2.46
C GLY A 82 -3.58 -12.09 3.40
N ALA A 83 -4.74 -12.22 4.05
CA ALA A 83 -5.03 -13.32 4.98
C ALA A 83 -5.10 -14.69 4.29
N ASP A 84 -5.34 -14.72 2.98
CA ASP A 84 -5.25 -15.92 2.14
C ASP A 84 -3.80 -16.35 1.84
N ILE A 85 -2.82 -15.49 2.15
CA ILE A 85 -1.39 -15.69 1.87
C ILE A 85 -0.60 -15.86 3.16
N HIS A 86 -0.88 -15.04 4.16
CA HIS A 86 -0.22 -15.04 5.45
C HIS A 86 -1.29 -14.93 6.56
N PRO A 87 -1.30 -15.79 7.60
CA PRO A 87 -2.37 -15.82 8.60
C PRO A 87 -2.57 -14.48 9.34
N ASP A 88 -1.47 -13.76 9.57
CA ASP A 88 -1.50 -12.43 10.19
C ASP A 88 -1.76 -11.29 9.18
N GLY A 89 -1.99 -11.59 7.91
CA GLY A 89 -2.31 -10.59 6.88
C GLY A 89 -1.16 -9.63 6.57
N LEU A 90 -1.45 -8.32 6.59
CA LEU A 90 -0.50 -7.28 6.19
C LEU A 90 0.49 -6.94 7.30
N ALA A 91 1.79 -7.02 7.04
CA ALA A 91 2.81 -6.56 7.99
C ALA A 91 2.79 -5.03 8.19
N VAL A 92 2.50 -4.29 7.12
CA VAL A 92 2.50 -2.82 7.08
C VAL A 92 1.34 -2.34 6.20
N VAL A 93 0.67 -1.26 6.62
CA VAL A 93 -0.43 -0.62 5.88
C VAL A 93 -0.26 0.89 5.91
N GLY A 94 -0.11 1.51 4.75
CA GLY A 94 -0.24 2.96 4.60
C GLY A 94 -1.73 3.36 4.54
N LEU A 95 -2.08 4.45 5.22
CA LEU A 95 -3.44 4.99 5.24
C LEU A 95 -3.45 6.42 4.71
N ALA A 96 -4.54 6.79 4.05
CA ALA A 96 -4.83 8.17 3.69
C ALA A 96 -6.27 8.52 4.09
N GLU A 97 -6.52 9.81 4.28
CA GLU A 97 -7.81 10.34 4.74
C GLU A 97 -8.14 9.97 6.18
N VAL A 98 -7.13 10.04 7.06
CA VAL A 98 -7.31 9.98 8.51
C VAL A 98 -7.22 11.38 9.09
N GLU A 99 -7.95 11.65 10.16
CA GLU A 99 -8.00 12.98 10.76
C GLU A 99 -6.80 13.31 11.66
N ASN A 100 -6.52 12.42 12.61
CA ASN A 100 -5.56 12.64 13.68
C ASN A 100 -4.99 11.30 14.18
N ARG A 101 -4.09 11.35 15.16
CA ARG A 101 -3.49 10.13 15.71
C ARG A 101 -4.51 9.23 16.43
N ASP A 102 -5.43 9.81 17.18
CA ASP A 102 -6.39 9.08 18.01
C ASP A 102 -7.30 8.20 17.15
N VAL A 103 -7.78 8.71 16.00
CA VAL A 103 -8.61 7.89 15.08
C VAL A 103 -7.86 6.72 14.46
N VAL A 104 -6.55 6.85 14.26
CA VAL A 104 -5.70 5.76 13.74
C VAL A 104 -5.44 4.72 14.83
N GLU A 105 -5.22 5.17 16.07
CA GLU A 105 -5.10 4.28 17.23
C GLU A 105 -6.41 3.53 17.50
N ASP A 106 -7.55 4.19 17.39
CA ASP A 106 -8.86 3.54 17.50
C ASP A 106 -9.05 2.45 16.42
N LEU A 107 -8.66 2.74 15.17
CA LEU A 107 -8.68 1.74 14.09
C LEU A 107 -7.74 0.56 14.39
N ALA A 108 -6.49 0.82 14.80
CA ALA A 108 -5.54 -0.23 15.16
C ALA A 108 -6.02 -1.08 16.33
N ASN A 109 -6.82 -0.50 17.23
CA ASN A 109 -7.43 -1.17 18.39
C ASN A 109 -8.83 -1.75 18.12
N THR A 110 -9.26 -1.85 16.85
CA THR A 110 -10.56 -2.41 16.47
C THR A 110 -10.45 -3.82 15.91
N GLY A 111 -11.33 -4.71 16.35
CA GLY A 111 -11.49 -6.08 15.85
C GLY A 111 -10.18 -6.87 15.70
N ILE A 112 -10.00 -7.48 14.52
CA ILE A 112 -8.84 -8.32 14.19
C ILE A 112 -7.50 -7.56 14.16
N LEU A 113 -7.51 -6.23 13.98
CA LEU A 113 -6.27 -5.44 14.01
C LEU A 113 -5.71 -5.37 15.43
N LYS A 114 -6.58 -5.25 16.43
CA LYS A 114 -6.18 -5.31 17.85
C LYS A 114 -5.52 -6.63 18.20
N GLU A 115 -6.10 -7.75 17.74
CA GLU A 115 -5.57 -9.09 17.98
C GLU A 115 -4.18 -9.29 17.35
N ARG A 116 -3.94 -8.66 16.20
CA ARG A 116 -2.65 -8.66 15.51
C ARG A 116 -1.65 -7.63 16.06
N GLY A 117 -2.09 -6.76 16.97
CA GLY A 117 -1.24 -5.81 17.68
C GLY A 117 -0.58 -4.78 16.77
N TYR A 118 -1.36 -4.11 15.92
CA TYR A 118 -0.85 -3.02 15.09
C TYR A 118 -0.44 -1.82 15.95
N ASP A 119 0.66 -1.18 15.59
CA ASP A 119 1.18 0.08 16.14
C ASP A 119 1.17 1.18 15.07
N VAL A 120 1.31 2.44 15.48
CA VAL A 120 0.94 3.62 14.69
C VAL A 120 2.09 4.63 14.55
N VAL A 121 2.37 5.03 13.31
CA VAL A 121 3.16 6.22 12.95
C VAL A 121 2.24 7.24 12.27
N HIS A 122 2.12 8.43 12.85
CA HIS A 122 1.26 9.51 12.37
C HIS A 122 1.87 10.89 12.69
N TYR A 123 1.59 11.87 11.84
CA TYR A 123 1.87 13.29 12.05
C TYR A 123 0.72 14.12 11.50
N ASP A 124 0.36 15.19 12.23
CA ASP A 124 -0.56 16.19 11.69
C ASP A 124 0.10 16.94 10.53
N SER A 125 -0.63 17.14 9.44
CA SER A 125 -0.15 17.89 8.27
C SER A 125 -0.83 19.25 8.10
N PRO A 126 -0.29 20.13 7.23
CA PRO A 126 -0.85 21.47 7.05
C PRO A 126 -2.21 21.52 6.31
N ASP A 127 -2.79 20.40 5.86
CA ASP A 127 -4.08 20.40 5.15
C ASP A 127 -5.17 21.00 6.05
N LYS A 128 -5.81 22.09 5.61
CA LYS A 128 -6.79 22.82 6.41
C LYS A 128 -8.05 22.03 6.75
N ARG A 129 -8.25 20.86 6.14
CA ARG A 129 -9.34 19.95 6.47
C ARG A 129 -9.01 19.01 7.63
N GLY A 130 -7.75 19.00 8.11
CA GLY A 130 -7.29 18.02 9.09
C GLY A 130 -7.31 16.63 8.47
N VAL A 131 -6.72 16.50 7.28
CA VAL A 131 -6.67 15.22 6.58
C VAL A 131 -5.22 14.86 6.39
N ASP A 132 -4.85 13.68 6.87
CA ASP A 132 -3.47 13.21 6.94
C ASP A 132 -3.27 11.83 6.31
N VAL A 133 -2.02 11.39 6.34
CA VAL A 133 -1.58 10.04 6.03
C VAL A 133 -1.01 9.40 7.28
N ALA A 134 -1.15 8.09 7.41
CA ALA A 134 -0.57 7.32 8.51
C ALA A 134 0.08 6.04 8.00
N LEU A 135 0.84 5.40 8.87
CA LEU A 135 1.29 4.03 8.69
C LEU A 135 0.96 3.24 9.95
N ILE A 136 0.21 2.15 9.78
CA ILE A 136 0.04 1.14 10.81
C ILE A 136 0.86 -0.10 10.47
N TYR A 137 1.44 -0.75 11.46
CA TYR A 137 2.32 -1.89 11.24
C TYR A 137 2.24 -2.89 12.39
N GLN A 138 2.55 -4.16 12.12
CA GLN A 138 2.67 -5.18 13.17
C GLN A 138 4.13 -5.20 13.66
N PRO A 139 4.43 -4.83 14.92
CA PRO A 139 5.80 -4.85 15.46
C PRO A 139 6.47 -6.23 15.42
N LYS A 140 5.65 -7.29 15.38
CA LYS A 140 6.10 -8.68 15.16
C LYS A 140 6.90 -8.84 13.86
N TYR A 141 6.56 -8.08 12.81
CA TYR A 141 7.13 -8.19 11.47
C TYR A 141 7.90 -6.96 11.02
N PHE A 142 7.64 -5.79 11.58
CA PHE A 142 8.27 -4.56 11.15
C PHE A 142 8.75 -3.75 12.36
N GLU A 143 10.06 -3.66 12.52
CA GLU A 143 10.69 -2.86 13.57
C GLU A 143 10.99 -1.45 13.03
N VAL A 144 10.29 -0.44 13.53
CA VAL A 144 10.52 0.96 13.10
C VAL A 144 11.86 1.45 13.65
N LEU A 145 12.71 1.95 12.75
CA LEU A 145 14.01 2.53 13.07
C LEU A 145 13.98 4.07 13.07
N ASN A 146 13.29 4.66 12.09
CA ASN A 146 13.21 6.10 11.91
C ASN A 146 11.96 6.48 11.11
N HIS A 147 11.40 7.66 11.38
CA HIS A 147 10.28 8.19 10.61
C HIS A 147 10.31 9.72 10.54
N LYS A 148 9.74 10.28 9.47
CA LYS A 148 9.68 11.73 9.26
C LYS A 148 8.53 12.10 8.33
N SER A 149 7.95 13.28 8.56
CA SER A 149 6.97 13.90 7.67
C SER A 149 7.61 15.01 6.83
N TYR A 150 7.22 15.12 5.56
CA TYR A 150 7.72 16.13 4.62
C TYR A 150 6.57 16.94 4.02
N THR A 151 6.59 18.25 4.25
CA THR A 151 5.62 19.18 3.69
C THR A 151 5.94 19.56 2.25
N LEU A 152 4.91 19.56 1.40
CA LEU A 152 5.00 20.09 0.04
C LEU A 152 4.95 21.61 0.05
N THR A 153 6.07 22.24 -0.30
CA THR A 153 6.15 23.67 -0.55
C THR A 153 6.27 23.94 -2.05
N ILE A 154 5.43 24.81 -2.58
CA ILE A 154 5.51 25.26 -3.98
C ILE A 154 5.94 26.73 -3.96
N PRO A 155 7.11 27.10 -4.54
CA PRO A 155 7.69 28.44 -4.42
C PRO A 155 6.72 29.59 -4.75
N ASP A 156 5.94 29.44 -5.83
CA ASP A 156 4.99 30.46 -6.28
C ASP A 156 3.62 30.38 -5.57
N MET A 157 3.46 29.46 -4.62
CA MET A 157 2.22 29.26 -3.87
C MET A 157 2.50 29.07 -2.36
N PRO A 158 3.01 30.09 -1.66
CA PRO A 158 3.39 29.97 -0.24
C PRO A 158 2.21 29.69 0.71
N ASN A 159 0.98 29.92 0.25
CA ASN A 159 -0.25 29.62 0.98
C ASN A 159 -0.95 28.35 0.47
N PHE A 160 -0.24 27.50 -0.27
CA PHE A 160 -0.75 26.20 -0.67
C PHE A 160 -0.56 25.21 0.47
N TYR A 161 -1.67 24.68 0.95
CA TYR A 161 -1.73 23.72 2.05
C TYR A 161 -2.27 22.41 1.50
N THR A 162 -1.55 21.33 1.78
CA THR A 162 -1.90 19.96 1.38
C THR A 162 -1.27 18.99 2.36
N ARG A 163 -1.61 17.71 2.20
CA ARG A 163 -1.04 16.59 2.95
C ARG A 163 0.47 16.54 2.81
N ASP A 164 1.13 16.24 3.91
CA ASP A 164 2.52 15.85 3.93
C ASP A 164 2.74 14.46 3.31
N GLN A 165 4.00 14.11 3.06
CA GLN A 165 4.43 12.76 2.73
C GLN A 165 5.21 12.17 3.90
N LEU A 166 4.71 11.05 4.44
CA LEU A 166 5.31 10.32 5.54
C LEU A 166 6.34 9.33 5.00
N ILE A 167 7.54 9.27 5.59
CA ILE A 167 8.49 8.18 5.40
C ILE A 167 8.70 7.44 6.72
N VAL A 168 8.67 6.11 6.67
CA VAL A 168 9.01 5.22 7.77
C VAL A 168 10.04 4.22 7.29
N SER A 169 11.17 4.16 7.97
CA SER A 169 12.25 3.21 7.73
C SER A 169 12.26 2.19 8.85
N GLY A 170 12.36 0.91 8.52
CA GLY A 170 12.33 -0.15 9.50
C GLY A 170 12.87 -1.48 8.99
N VAL A 171 13.01 -2.44 9.88
CA VAL A 171 13.50 -3.79 9.56
C VAL A 171 12.32 -4.73 9.38
N LEU A 172 12.12 -5.24 8.16
CA LEU A 172 11.11 -6.22 7.82
C LEU A 172 11.62 -7.64 8.13
N ASP A 173 10.86 -8.37 8.95
CA ASP A 173 11.08 -9.74 9.40
C ASP A 173 12.50 -9.99 9.96
N LYS A 174 13.09 -8.97 10.59
CA LYS A 174 14.48 -8.98 11.10
C LYS A 174 15.53 -9.32 10.04
N ARG A 175 15.25 -9.02 8.76
CA ARG A 175 16.13 -9.33 7.63
C ARG A 175 16.52 -8.08 6.85
N ASP A 176 15.51 -7.35 6.36
CA ASP A 176 15.73 -6.25 5.40
C ASP A 176 15.39 -4.91 6.01
N THR A 177 16.31 -3.93 5.89
CA THR A 177 15.94 -2.53 6.06
C THR A 177 15.14 -2.07 4.83
N VAL A 178 13.90 -1.64 5.05
CA VAL A 178 13.01 -1.11 4.01
C VAL A 178 12.51 0.28 4.37
N HIS A 179 12.19 1.07 3.35
CA HIS A 179 11.66 2.42 3.47
C HIS A 179 10.27 2.49 2.84
N VAL A 180 9.28 2.87 3.63
CA VAL A 180 7.89 3.02 3.20
C VAL A 180 7.54 4.50 3.18
N LEU A 181 7.22 5.04 2.01
CA LEU A 181 6.68 6.38 1.85
C LEU A 181 5.17 6.30 1.64
N VAL A 182 4.39 7.05 2.42
CA VAL A 182 2.94 7.15 2.29
C VAL A 182 2.57 8.57 1.87
N ALA A 183 1.75 8.69 0.83
CA ALA A 183 1.36 9.97 0.27
C ALA A 183 -0.14 10.04 -0.07
N HIS A 184 -0.70 11.24 0.00
CA HIS A 184 -2.01 11.56 -0.57
C HIS A 184 -1.91 12.85 -1.38
N TRP A 185 -1.82 12.73 -2.70
CA TRP A 185 -1.53 13.87 -3.58
C TRP A 185 -2.71 14.84 -3.73
N PRO A 186 -2.47 16.11 -4.11
CA PRO A 186 -3.53 17.07 -4.38
C PRO A 186 -4.57 16.52 -5.36
N SER A 187 -5.85 16.63 -5.01
CA SER A 187 -6.94 16.05 -5.82
C SER A 187 -7.08 16.71 -7.18
N ARG A 188 -7.81 16.06 -8.09
CA ARG A 188 -8.12 16.59 -9.43
C ARG A 188 -9.14 17.76 -9.43
N ARG A 189 -9.27 18.51 -8.34
CA ARG A 189 -10.27 19.59 -8.19
C ARG A 189 -10.09 20.67 -9.27
N GLY A 190 -11.17 21.02 -9.94
CA GLY A 190 -11.15 21.95 -11.07
C GLY A 190 -10.62 21.36 -12.38
N GLY A 191 -10.45 20.02 -12.44
CA GLY A 191 -10.03 19.27 -13.62
C GLY A 191 -8.57 18.81 -13.54
N GLU A 192 -8.29 17.65 -14.15
CA GLU A 192 -6.97 17.02 -14.20
C GLU A 192 -5.90 17.99 -14.71
N LYS A 193 -6.12 18.63 -15.87
CA LYS A 193 -5.17 19.55 -16.50
C LYS A 193 -4.82 20.76 -15.61
N ARG A 194 -5.80 21.32 -14.90
CA ARG A 194 -5.62 22.51 -14.05
C ARG A 194 -4.80 22.19 -12.80
N SER A 195 -5.11 21.07 -12.17
CA SER A 195 -4.49 20.62 -10.92
C SER A 195 -3.17 19.87 -11.10
N ARG A 196 -2.86 19.42 -12.33
CA ARG A 196 -1.69 18.57 -12.66
C ARG A 196 -0.37 19.06 -12.07
N HIS A 197 -0.06 20.34 -12.17
CA HIS A 197 1.21 20.90 -11.67
C HIS A 197 1.41 20.67 -10.16
N LEU A 198 0.32 20.66 -9.38
CA LEU A 198 0.35 20.36 -7.94
C LEU A 198 0.75 18.91 -7.67
N ARG A 199 0.24 17.97 -8.48
CA ARG A 199 0.61 16.54 -8.38
C ARG A 199 2.01 16.26 -8.92
N VAL A 200 2.46 16.99 -9.94
CA VAL A 200 3.86 16.93 -10.38
C VAL A 200 4.79 17.41 -9.26
N ALA A 201 4.48 18.53 -8.59
CA ALA A 201 5.26 19.00 -7.45
C ALA A 201 5.26 17.99 -6.27
N ALA A 202 4.11 17.35 -5.99
CA ALA A 202 4.05 16.28 -4.99
C ALA A 202 4.93 15.07 -5.39
N ALA A 203 4.90 14.67 -6.66
CA ALA A 203 5.76 13.61 -7.17
C ALA A 203 7.26 13.97 -7.08
N GLU A 204 7.62 15.22 -7.36
CA GLU A 204 8.99 15.72 -7.24
C GLU A 204 9.48 15.73 -5.79
N LEU A 205 8.62 16.09 -4.82
CA LEU A 205 8.95 15.93 -3.40
C LEU A 205 9.25 14.46 -3.07
N GLY A 206 8.35 13.55 -3.42
CA GLY A 206 8.53 12.11 -3.21
C GLY A 206 9.82 11.60 -3.86
N ARG A 207 10.08 12.02 -5.11
CA ARG A 207 11.29 11.68 -5.85
C ARG A 207 12.57 12.18 -5.16
N SER A 208 12.55 13.38 -4.59
CA SER A 208 13.74 13.92 -3.90
C SER A 208 14.09 13.13 -2.63
N ILE A 209 13.08 12.66 -1.89
CA ILE A 209 13.29 11.77 -0.72
C ILE A 209 13.89 10.44 -1.19
N ILE A 210 13.34 9.84 -2.25
CA ILE A 210 13.84 8.59 -2.83
C ILE A 210 15.28 8.75 -3.37
N ASP A 211 15.58 9.85 -4.05
CA ASP A 211 16.92 10.15 -4.56
C ASP A 211 17.93 10.29 -3.41
N SER A 212 17.53 10.88 -2.28
CA SER A 212 18.37 10.94 -1.07
C SER A 212 18.70 9.54 -0.55
N LEU A 213 17.69 8.67 -0.40
CA LEU A 213 17.89 7.29 0.05
C LEU A 213 18.80 6.49 -0.89
N LEU A 214 18.60 6.63 -2.20
CA LEU A 214 19.41 5.94 -3.21
C LEU A 214 20.84 6.49 -3.31
N THR A 215 21.06 7.75 -2.92
CA THR A 215 22.40 8.35 -2.83
C THR A 215 23.17 7.75 -1.65
N GLU A 216 22.51 7.56 -0.51
CA GLU A 216 23.10 6.93 0.67
C GLU A 216 23.31 5.42 0.47
N ASN A 217 22.34 4.74 -0.14
CA ASN A 217 22.41 3.33 -0.45
C ASN A 217 21.79 3.05 -1.83
N PRO A 218 22.60 2.78 -2.87
CA PRO A 218 22.10 2.45 -4.21
C PRO A 218 21.16 1.24 -4.28
N LEU A 219 21.22 0.35 -3.28
CA LEU A 219 20.34 -0.81 -3.13
C LEU A 219 19.22 -0.58 -2.09
N ALA A 220 18.89 0.69 -1.77
CA ALA A 220 17.81 1.00 -0.86
C ALA A 220 16.49 0.37 -1.32
N ARG A 221 15.80 -0.26 -0.38
CA ARG A 221 14.60 -1.07 -0.61
C ARG A 221 13.38 -0.23 -0.29
N ILE A 222 12.77 0.35 -1.31
CA ILE A 222 11.82 1.46 -1.16
C ILE A 222 10.46 1.04 -1.71
N MET A 223 9.41 1.37 -0.96
CA MET A 223 8.01 1.29 -1.35
C MET A 223 7.40 2.68 -1.25
N TYR A 224 7.02 3.28 -2.37
CA TYR A 224 6.25 4.52 -2.42
C TYR A 224 4.78 4.19 -2.66
N MET A 225 3.91 4.46 -1.68
CA MET A 225 2.49 4.12 -1.75
C MET A 225 1.59 5.31 -1.44
N GLY A 226 0.37 5.28 -1.95
CA GLY A 226 -0.55 6.38 -1.72
C GLY A 226 -1.75 6.42 -2.65
N ASP A 227 -2.70 7.28 -2.29
CA ASP A 227 -3.68 7.82 -3.23
C ASP A 227 -3.00 8.97 -3.99
N LEU A 228 -2.52 8.64 -5.18
CA LEU A 228 -1.76 9.58 -6.00
C LEU A 228 -2.68 10.52 -6.78
N ASN A 229 -4.00 10.35 -6.74
CA ASN A 229 -4.95 11.13 -7.55
C ASN A 229 -4.60 11.20 -9.05
N ASP A 230 -3.77 10.27 -9.51
CA ASP A 230 -3.31 10.08 -10.87
C ASP A 230 -3.12 8.60 -11.15
N ASP A 231 -3.41 8.18 -12.37
CA ASP A 231 -3.21 6.82 -12.86
C ASP A 231 -1.71 6.55 -13.10
N PRO A 232 -1.27 5.29 -13.17
CA PRO A 232 0.15 4.94 -13.35
C PRO A 232 0.81 5.57 -14.58
N VAL A 233 0.01 5.86 -15.61
CA VAL A 233 0.45 6.42 -16.90
C VAL A 233 0.54 7.95 -16.90
N ASN A 234 0.01 8.64 -15.88
CA ASN A 234 0.04 10.10 -15.83
C ASN A 234 1.46 10.64 -15.62
N ILE A 235 1.69 11.87 -16.06
CA ILE A 235 3.03 12.47 -16.08
C ILE A 235 3.67 12.62 -14.70
N SER A 236 2.87 12.89 -13.67
CA SER A 236 3.32 12.95 -12.26
C SER A 236 3.94 11.61 -11.83
N VAL A 237 3.31 10.49 -12.16
CA VAL A 237 3.78 9.15 -11.82
C VAL A 237 4.91 8.69 -12.75
N ARG A 238 4.71 8.74 -14.07
CA ARG A 238 5.69 8.26 -15.06
C ARG A 238 6.96 9.11 -15.09
N ARG A 239 6.83 10.43 -15.09
CA ARG A 239 7.99 11.35 -15.20
C ARG A 239 8.41 11.92 -13.85
N GLY A 240 7.46 12.33 -13.00
CA GLY A 240 7.78 12.90 -11.69
C GLY A 240 8.46 11.88 -10.77
N LEU A 241 7.84 10.73 -10.52
CA LEU A 241 8.45 9.64 -9.73
C LEU A 241 9.50 8.81 -10.50
N ARG A 242 9.57 8.98 -11.84
CA ARG A 242 10.41 8.17 -12.75
C ARG A 242 10.10 6.68 -12.62
N SER A 243 8.81 6.35 -12.68
CA SER A 243 8.33 4.97 -12.60
C SER A 243 8.22 4.31 -13.97
N GLU A 244 8.36 2.99 -14.00
CA GLU A 244 8.32 2.16 -15.20
C GLU A 244 7.37 1.00 -15.04
N ARG A 245 6.75 0.62 -16.15
CA ARG A 245 5.82 -0.51 -16.21
C ARG A 245 6.52 -1.85 -16.14
N ARG A 246 7.67 -1.99 -16.80
CA ARG A 246 8.41 -3.26 -16.92
C ARG A 246 9.53 -3.29 -15.90
N LYS A 247 9.75 -4.45 -15.28
CA LYS A 247 10.81 -4.65 -14.28
C LYS A 247 12.19 -4.35 -14.87
N GLU A 248 12.40 -4.72 -16.13
CA GLU A 248 13.68 -4.57 -16.83
C GLU A 248 14.01 -3.11 -17.17
N ASP A 249 13.01 -2.23 -17.19
CA ASP A 249 13.19 -0.79 -17.42
C ASP A 249 13.40 -0.02 -16.10
N ALA A 250 13.04 -0.62 -14.96
CA ALA A 250 13.18 -0.05 -13.62
C ALA A 250 14.63 -0.16 -13.11
N VAL A 251 15.57 0.35 -13.91
CA VAL A 251 17.01 0.32 -13.66
C VAL A 251 17.56 1.72 -13.45
N LYS A 252 18.76 1.84 -12.87
CA LYS A 252 19.48 3.12 -12.69
C LYS A 252 18.68 4.14 -11.88
N GLY A 253 18.07 3.67 -10.77
CA GLY A 253 17.30 4.49 -9.85
C GLY A 253 15.87 4.84 -10.31
N ARG A 254 15.43 4.33 -11.47
CA ARG A 254 14.02 4.33 -11.86
C ARG A 254 13.25 3.32 -11.01
N LEU A 255 11.97 3.59 -10.79
CA LEU A 255 11.11 2.75 -9.96
C LEU A 255 10.27 1.82 -10.83
N TYR A 256 9.86 0.69 -10.29
CA TYR A 256 8.91 -0.22 -10.92
C TYR A 256 7.50 0.01 -10.38
N ASN A 257 6.52 0.16 -11.26
CA ASN A 257 5.12 0.33 -10.89
C ASN A 257 4.30 -0.91 -11.27
N PRO A 258 4.11 -1.88 -10.36
CA PRO A 258 3.32 -3.08 -10.63
C PRO A 258 1.84 -2.79 -10.91
N MET A 259 1.35 -1.61 -10.52
CA MET A 259 -0.04 -1.22 -10.67
C MET A 259 -0.38 -0.91 -12.14
N GLU A 260 0.61 -0.52 -12.95
CA GLU A 260 0.36 -0.17 -14.35
C GLU A 260 -0.13 -1.36 -15.19
N ASP A 261 0.33 -2.58 -14.89
CA ASP A 261 -0.20 -3.79 -15.55
C ASP A 261 -1.66 -4.05 -15.17
N LEU A 262 -2.08 -3.70 -13.95
CA LEU A 262 -3.48 -3.79 -13.53
C LEU A 262 -4.33 -2.71 -14.22
N TYR A 263 -3.82 -1.49 -14.31
CA TYR A 263 -4.46 -0.38 -15.03
C TYR A 263 -4.74 -0.74 -16.49
N HIS A 264 -3.76 -1.31 -17.21
CA HIS A 264 -3.96 -1.74 -18.60
C HIS A 264 -4.95 -2.90 -18.77
N LYS A 265 -5.22 -3.66 -17.70
CA LYS A 265 -6.28 -4.68 -17.67
C LYS A 265 -7.66 -4.09 -17.36
N GLY A 266 -7.77 -2.77 -17.22
CA GLY A 266 -9.01 -2.08 -16.85
C GLY A 266 -9.37 -2.20 -15.37
N ILE A 267 -8.41 -2.59 -14.52
CA ILE A 267 -8.61 -2.67 -13.07
C ILE A 267 -8.31 -1.30 -12.47
N GLY A 268 -9.27 -0.75 -11.73
CA GLY A 268 -9.13 0.51 -10.99
C GLY A 268 -9.40 0.32 -9.49
N THR A 269 -9.08 1.35 -8.72
CA THR A 269 -9.34 1.45 -7.28
C THR A 269 -10.43 2.46 -6.96
N LEU A 270 -10.69 3.40 -7.86
CA LEU A 270 -11.76 4.40 -7.74
C LEU A 270 -12.51 4.52 -9.07
N ALA A 271 -13.81 4.84 -8.98
CA ALA A 271 -14.65 5.13 -10.14
C ALA A 271 -15.32 6.51 -10.01
N TRP A 272 -15.19 7.32 -11.05
CA TRP A 272 -15.79 8.66 -11.13
C TRP A 272 -16.31 8.93 -12.54
N ARG A 273 -17.60 9.30 -12.65
CA ARG A 273 -18.29 9.54 -13.93
C ARG A 273 -18.04 8.43 -14.97
N ASP A 274 -18.26 7.19 -14.55
CA ASP A 274 -18.12 5.97 -15.37
C ASP A 274 -16.71 5.73 -15.92
N THR A 275 -15.71 6.38 -15.32
CA THR A 275 -14.29 6.15 -15.61
C THR A 275 -13.66 5.48 -14.40
N TRP A 276 -13.02 4.34 -14.63
CA TRP A 276 -12.17 3.67 -13.65
C TRP A 276 -10.79 4.33 -13.63
N ASN A 277 -10.33 4.63 -12.43
CA ASN A 277 -9.01 5.16 -12.16
C ASN A 277 -8.25 4.24 -11.21
N LEU A 278 -6.93 4.18 -11.36
CA LEU A 278 -6.04 3.44 -10.47
C LEU A 278 -5.14 4.41 -9.71
N PHE A 279 -5.75 5.17 -8.80
CA PHE A 279 -5.06 6.21 -8.03
C PHE A 279 -4.24 5.65 -6.87
N ASP A 280 -4.74 4.58 -6.25
CA ASP A 280 -4.09 3.90 -5.14
C ASP A 280 -2.99 3.01 -5.70
N GLN A 281 -1.74 3.35 -5.42
CA GLN A 281 -0.58 2.68 -6.02
C GLN A 281 0.48 2.32 -4.99
N ILE A 282 1.29 1.30 -5.29
CA ILE A 282 2.51 0.94 -4.57
C ILE A 282 3.61 0.76 -5.61
N ILE A 283 4.67 1.55 -5.52
CA ILE A 283 5.74 1.70 -6.51
C ILE A 283 7.08 1.36 -5.84
N LEU A 284 7.92 0.54 -6.48
CA LEU A 284 9.03 -0.16 -5.84
C LEU A 284 10.40 0.27 -6.40
N SER A 285 11.44 0.28 -5.57
CA SER A 285 12.82 0.39 -6.05
C SER A 285 13.30 -0.90 -6.73
N GLU A 286 14.29 -0.77 -7.61
CA GLU A 286 14.93 -1.87 -8.33
C GLU A 286 15.34 -3.03 -7.40
N ALA A 287 16.07 -2.72 -6.32
CA ALA A 287 16.58 -3.72 -5.37
C ALA A 287 15.48 -4.55 -4.70
N LEU A 288 14.33 -3.93 -4.40
CA LEU A 288 13.18 -4.65 -3.83
C LEU A 288 12.48 -5.53 -4.88
N VAL A 289 12.54 -5.14 -6.16
CA VAL A 289 11.96 -5.93 -7.26
C VAL A 289 12.81 -7.15 -7.58
N THR A 290 14.13 -6.98 -7.68
CA THR A 290 15.08 -8.04 -8.03
C THR A 290 15.40 -8.94 -6.85
N GLY A 291 15.30 -8.41 -5.62
CA GLY A 291 15.82 -9.05 -4.41
C GLY A 291 17.31 -8.82 -4.20
N GLU A 292 17.95 -8.00 -5.02
CA GLU A 292 19.37 -7.70 -4.86
C GLU A 292 19.63 -7.00 -3.53
N GLY A 293 20.63 -7.47 -2.79
CA GLY A 293 21.04 -6.88 -1.51
C GLY A 293 20.06 -7.08 -0.36
N GLY A 294 19.06 -7.97 -0.46
CA GLY A 294 18.15 -8.29 0.63
C GLY A 294 17.52 -9.69 0.53
N ALA A 295 16.77 -10.09 1.55
CA ALA A 295 16.10 -11.39 1.63
C ALA A 295 14.80 -11.42 0.83
N PHE A 296 14.03 -10.33 0.85
CA PHE A 296 12.74 -10.28 0.16
C PHE A 296 12.88 -9.93 -1.31
N ARG A 297 11.87 -10.28 -2.11
CA ARG A 297 11.70 -9.75 -3.47
C ARG A 297 10.23 -9.63 -3.81
N TYR A 298 9.91 -8.70 -4.71
CA TYR A 298 8.55 -8.53 -5.20
C TYR A 298 8.03 -9.78 -5.93
N PHE A 299 6.87 -10.27 -5.51
CA PHE A 299 6.19 -11.41 -6.12
C PHE A 299 4.96 -10.98 -6.95
N GLY A 300 4.11 -10.12 -6.39
CA GLY A 300 2.86 -9.73 -7.06
C GLY A 300 2.14 -8.57 -6.38
N ALA A 301 1.18 -7.98 -7.09
CA ALA A 301 0.33 -6.89 -6.60
C ALA A 301 -1.15 -7.21 -6.85
N ARG A 302 -2.03 -6.73 -5.97
CA ARG A 302 -3.46 -6.98 -6.01
C ARG A 302 -4.24 -5.73 -5.65
N VAL A 303 -5.36 -5.52 -6.34
CA VAL A 303 -6.46 -4.63 -5.90
C VAL A 303 -7.46 -5.51 -5.15
N PHE A 304 -7.69 -5.23 -3.87
CA PHE A 304 -8.60 -5.99 -3.04
C PHE A 304 -10.04 -5.49 -3.24
N ASN A 305 -10.81 -6.20 -4.05
CA ASN A 305 -12.13 -5.78 -4.50
C ASN A 305 -13.22 -6.83 -4.22
N LYS A 306 -13.27 -7.36 -2.99
CA LYS A 306 -14.29 -8.34 -2.57
C LYS A 306 -15.71 -7.85 -2.90
N PRO A 307 -16.68 -8.75 -3.17
CA PRO A 307 -18.03 -8.34 -3.55
C PRO A 307 -18.71 -7.38 -2.58
N TYR A 308 -18.49 -7.54 -1.26
CA TYR A 308 -19.08 -6.67 -0.24
C TYR A 308 -18.52 -5.23 -0.24
N LEU A 309 -17.37 -5.00 -0.88
CA LEU A 309 -16.80 -3.67 -1.08
C LEU A 309 -17.43 -2.93 -2.25
N ARG A 310 -18.32 -3.57 -3.02
CA ARG A 310 -18.92 -2.99 -4.22
C ARG A 310 -20.35 -2.60 -3.94
N GLN A 311 -20.78 -1.47 -4.47
CA GLN A 311 -22.18 -1.13 -4.49
C GLN A 311 -22.94 -2.17 -5.33
N ALA A 312 -23.96 -2.80 -4.75
CA ALA A 312 -24.64 -3.94 -5.35
C ALA A 312 -25.56 -3.54 -6.51
N ASP A 313 -26.22 -2.38 -6.42
CA ASP A 313 -27.27 -1.96 -7.34
C ASP A 313 -27.30 -0.44 -7.59
N GLY A 314 -28.21 -0.04 -8.48
CA GLY A 314 -28.42 1.35 -8.86
C GLY A 314 -27.37 1.91 -9.83
N PRO A 315 -27.37 3.23 -10.05
CA PRO A 315 -26.50 3.88 -11.05
C PRO A 315 -25.00 3.73 -10.80
N PHE A 316 -24.59 3.39 -9.57
CA PHE A 316 -23.20 3.17 -9.19
C PHE A 316 -22.88 1.69 -8.95
N ALA A 317 -23.68 0.76 -9.47
CA ALA A 317 -23.43 -0.67 -9.31
C ALA A 317 -22.01 -1.04 -9.77
N GLY A 318 -21.30 -1.77 -8.92
CA GLY A 318 -19.89 -2.16 -9.14
C GLY A 318 -18.84 -1.17 -8.64
N TYR A 319 -19.21 0.09 -8.34
CA TYR A 319 -18.28 1.08 -7.75
C TYR A 319 -17.90 0.68 -6.32
N PRO A 320 -16.77 1.19 -5.78
CA PRO A 320 -16.50 1.09 -4.35
C PRO A 320 -17.70 1.59 -3.53
N PHE A 321 -18.10 0.79 -2.54
CA PHE A 321 -19.23 1.08 -1.68
C PHE A 321 -18.82 2.11 -0.64
N ARG A 322 -19.07 3.38 -0.97
CA ARG A 322 -18.71 4.56 -0.19
C ARG A 322 -19.60 4.79 1.03
N THR A 323 -19.08 5.56 1.99
CA THR A 323 -19.74 5.89 3.26
C THR A 323 -20.91 6.85 3.04
N TYR A 324 -20.71 7.86 2.19
CA TYR A 324 -21.70 8.90 1.91
C TYR A 324 -21.90 9.17 0.42
N VAL A 325 -23.11 9.58 0.05
CA VAL A 325 -23.42 10.23 -1.24
C VAL A 325 -24.02 11.60 -0.92
N GLY A 326 -23.24 12.67 -1.09
CA GLY A 326 -23.61 13.96 -0.50
C GLY A 326 -23.71 13.81 1.03
N ASP A 327 -24.82 14.27 1.62
CA ASP A 327 -25.09 14.12 3.05
C ASP A 327 -25.83 12.81 3.40
N SER A 328 -26.18 12.01 2.39
CA SER A 328 -26.90 10.75 2.59
C SER A 328 -25.95 9.63 3.00
N PHE A 329 -26.08 9.17 4.24
CA PHE A 329 -25.33 8.01 4.75
C PHE A 329 -25.73 6.74 3.98
N ARG A 330 -24.73 6.04 3.48
CA ARG A 330 -24.87 4.74 2.80
C ARG A 330 -24.34 3.58 3.64
N GLY A 331 -23.44 3.87 4.59
CA GLY A 331 -22.84 2.85 5.46
C GLY A 331 -21.89 1.90 4.72
N GLY A 332 -21.25 2.39 3.66
CA GLY A 332 -20.18 1.67 2.97
C GLY A 332 -18.84 1.69 3.71
N TYR A 333 -17.80 1.23 3.04
CA TYR A 333 -16.45 1.00 3.57
C TYR A 333 -15.49 2.13 3.21
N SER A 334 -15.39 2.45 1.92
CA SER A 334 -14.57 3.52 1.35
C SER A 334 -15.02 3.75 -0.10
N ASP A 335 -14.80 4.94 -0.64
CA ASP A 335 -14.93 5.20 -2.08
C ASP A 335 -13.71 4.73 -2.90
N HIS A 336 -12.75 4.05 -2.23
CA HIS A 336 -11.60 3.37 -2.83
C HIS A 336 -11.61 1.86 -2.54
N PHE A 337 -11.05 1.07 -3.46
CA PHE A 337 -10.57 -0.29 -3.16
C PHE A 337 -9.12 -0.24 -2.68
N PRO A 338 -8.76 -0.97 -1.62
CA PRO A 338 -7.38 -1.02 -1.16
C PRO A 338 -6.49 -1.84 -2.09
N VAL A 339 -5.18 -1.60 -1.99
CA VAL A 339 -4.15 -2.28 -2.78
C VAL A 339 -3.10 -2.89 -1.88
N TYR A 340 -2.48 -4.00 -2.31
CA TYR A 340 -1.34 -4.57 -1.60
C TYR A 340 -0.38 -5.29 -2.54
N ILE A 341 0.87 -5.35 -2.12
CA ILE A 341 1.90 -6.17 -2.72
C ILE A 341 2.20 -7.38 -1.85
N ILE A 342 2.77 -8.39 -2.49
CA ILE A 342 3.30 -9.60 -1.89
C ILE A 342 4.79 -9.58 -2.13
N LEU A 343 5.56 -9.59 -1.06
CA LEU A 343 6.98 -9.89 -1.07
C LEU A 343 7.18 -11.34 -0.65
N VAL A 344 8.23 -11.97 -1.16
CA VAL A 344 8.63 -13.32 -0.76
C VAL A 344 10.11 -13.36 -0.45
N ARG A 345 10.48 -14.11 0.58
CA ARG A 345 11.86 -14.53 0.82
C ARG A 345 11.93 -16.05 0.86
N GLU A 346 13.10 -16.62 0.65
CA GLU A 346 13.30 -18.05 0.80
C GLU A 346 13.17 -18.46 2.28
N LEU A 347 12.64 -19.66 2.53
CA LEU A 347 12.66 -20.25 3.86
C LEU A 347 14.07 -20.77 4.14
N ASP A 348 14.69 -20.29 5.22
CA ASP A 348 16.03 -20.74 5.63
C ASP A 348 15.99 -22.26 5.92
N GLU A 349 16.92 -23.05 5.38
CA GLU A 349 16.99 -24.52 5.55
C GLU A 349 17.09 -25.00 7.02
N HIS A 350 17.28 -24.08 7.97
CA HIS A 350 17.48 -24.35 9.40
C HIS A 350 16.55 -23.54 10.32
N SER A 351 15.41 -23.04 9.82
CA SER A 351 14.39 -22.50 10.74
C SER A 351 13.75 -23.67 11.52
N PRO A 352 13.77 -23.63 12.87
CA PRO A 352 13.35 -24.75 13.72
C PRO A 352 11.86 -25.10 13.60
#